data_AF-A0A7X3VYA6-F1
#
_entry.id   AF-A0A7X3VYA6-F1
#
_cell.length_a   1.000
_cell.length_b   1.000
_cell.length_c   1.000
_cell.angle_alpha   90.00
_cell.angle_beta   90.00
_cell.angle_gamma   90.00
#
_symmetry.space_group_name_H-M   'P 1'
#
loop_
_entity.id
_entity.type
_entity.pdbx_description
1 polymer ?
#
loop_
_entity_poly.entity_id
_entity_poly.type
_entity_poly.pdbx_seq_one_letter_code
_entity_poly.pdbx_strand_id
1 'polypeptide(L)'
;MRGKVANQEHIEWLLEGVESWNKRRNTYFPGGFRFTPDFEGADLHSAFRDANKLDQQGRIPLTRVDLSEAVLTKANLDSAVLTNANLDFADLTDATLLGSNLANASFHFADLTRANLTAAELWKADLYPPIGMSPKQNPDETEPIETIVDLLPMIQKIANYYNATTKFYFRGESECGWDLRPSLMRNAIEDWSESNEIVLYEDDMLVNLMSRRPDEFTGMTSALAQWMLAQHHGLKTRLLDITKNPLVALFHACEKTKPGAPAKGNGRLHVFAVPSTLVKSFNSDAISIIANVAKLHRHQQDALLGKRCGLFGYQVRRANEQPAAMSALCQLIRQEKPYFEERINPRNLYQVFVAEPQLSSERIRAQSGAFLVSAFHERFERDEVLKVNKGIPVYAHYKLTISGDRKDTILKQLELLNVTRETLFPGLDSSAESVTASYRARANG
;
A
#
# COMPACT_ATOMS: atom_id res chain seq x y z
N MET A 1 -15.62 34.02 -2.78
CA MET A 1 -15.96 32.65 -2.36
C MET A 1 -16.23 32.71 -0.87
N ARG A 2 -17.47 32.44 -0.41
CA ARG A 2 -17.73 32.33 1.03
C ARG A 2 -16.86 31.19 1.56
N GLY A 3 -15.98 31.47 2.51
CA GLY A 3 -15.14 30.44 3.13
C GLY A 3 -16.05 29.35 3.67
N LYS A 4 -15.72 28.09 3.38
CA LYS A 4 -16.44 26.95 3.94
C LYS A 4 -16.30 27.06 5.46
N VAL A 5 -17.41 27.12 6.17
CA VAL A 5 -17.44 27.18 7.64
C VAL A 5 -17.45 25.75 8.15
N ALA A 6 -16.75 25.48 9.25
CA ALA A 6 -16.77 24.20 9.94
C ALA A 6 -18.20 23.67 10.14
N ASN A 7 -18.35 22.34 10.14
CA ASN A 7 -19.64 21.74 10.39
C ASN A 7 -19.99 21.89 11.89
N GLN A 8 -21.00 22.70 12.17
CA GLN A 8 -21.44 23.02 13.53
C GLN A 8 -21.89 21.77 14.30
N GLU A 9 -22.54 20.82 13.64
CA GLU A 9 -22.99 19.57 14.25
C GLU A 9 -21.80 18.73 14.74
N HIS A 10 -20.69 18.73 13.99
CA HIS A 10 -19.48 18.02 14.41
C HIS A 10 -18.83 18.67 15.65
N ILE A 11 -18.87 20.00 15.75
CA ILE A 11 -18.39 20.72 16.94
C ILE A 11 -19.24 20.34 18.15
N GLU A 12 -20.57 20.35 18.00
CA GLU A 12 -21.51 19.95 19.05
C GLU A 12 -21.28 18.51 19.50
N TRP A 13 -21.12 17.56 18.56
CA TRP A 13 -20.82 16.16 18.89
C TRP A 13 -19.50 15.98 19.62
N LEU A 14 -18.49 16.81 19.34
CA LEU A 14 -17.20 16.77 20.03
C LEU A 14 -17.33 17.36 21.45
N LEU A 15 -18.13 18.42 21.62
CA LEU A 15 -18.43 19.06 22.92
C LEU A 15 -19.21 18.15 23.88
N GLU A 16 -19.94 17.16 23.35
CA GLU A 16 -20.57 16.12 24.18
C GLU A 16 -19.55 15.21 24.88
N GLY A 17 -18.30 15.17 24.40
CA GLY A 17 -17.19 14.45 25.00
C GLY A 17 -16.57 13.36 24.11
N VAL A 18 -15.32 13.02 24.42
CA VAL A 18 -14.50 12.10 23.62
C VAL A 18 -15.12 10.70 23.50
N GLU A 19 -15.78 10.17 24.54
CA GLU A 19 -16.40 8.85 24.48
C GLU A 19 -17.56 8.80 23.48
N SER A 20 -18.47 9.79 23.54
CA SER A 20 -19.59 9.93 22.60
C SER A 20 -19.09 10.13 21.17
N TRP A 21 -18.07 10.98 21.00
CA TRP A 21 -17.40 11.19 19.73
C TRP A 21 -16.82 9.90 19.16
N ASN A 22 -15.99 9.19 19.93
CA ASN A 22 -15.36 7.94 19.50
C ASN A 22 -16.40 6.84 19.21
N LYS A 23 -17.51 6.81 19.95
CA LYS A 23 -18.64 5.91 19.64
C LYS A 23 -19.25 6.24 18.27
N ARG A 24 -19.52 7.51 17.98
CA ARG A 24 -20.02 7.96 16.66
C ARG A 24 -19.03 7.63 15.54
N ARG A 25 -17.73 7.85 15.76
CA ARG A 25 -16.66 7.51 14.81
C ARG A 25 -16.62 6.03 14.44
N ASN A 26 -17.12 5.16 15.32
CA ASN A 26 -17.23 3.72 15.08
C ASN A 26 -18.59 3.28 14.55
N THR A 27 -19.55 4.19 14.39
CA THR A 27 -20.87 3.91 13.81
C THR A 27 -20.83 4.07 12.29
N TYR A 28 -21.46 3.14 11.58
CA TYR A 28 -21.66 3.21 10.13
C TYR A 28 -23.06 3.73 9.83
N PHE A 29 -23.15 4.75 8.99
CA PHE A 29 -24.42 5.30 8.49
C PHE A 29 -24.98 4.41 7.36
N PRO A 30 -26.28 4.49 7.04
CA PRO A 30 -26.88 3.71 5.96
C PRO A 30 -26.07 3.77 4.65
N GLY A 31 -25.80 2.60 4.07
CA GLY A 31 -24.92 2.43 2.91
C GLY A 31 -23.43 2.26 3.23
N GLY A 32 -23.07 2.20 4.51
CA GLY A 32 -21.75 1.76 4.98
C GLY A 32 -20.68 2.83 5.09
N PHE A 33 -21.08 4.10 5.24
CA PHE A 33 -20.15 5.24 5.35
C PHE A 33 -19.84 5.60 6.80
N ARG A 34 -18.64 6.15 7.01
CA ARG A 34 -18.33 6.92 8.20
C ARG A 34 -18.41 8.40 7.86
N PHE A 35 -18.96 9.21 8.75
CA PHE A 35 -18.85 10.66 8.58
C PHE A 35 -17.39 11.07 8.71
N THR A 36 -16.95 12.02 7.91
CA THR A 36 -15.64 12.62 8.09
C THR A 36 -15.78 13.90 8.91
N PRO A 37 -15.03 14.06 10.02
CA PRO A 37 -15.05 15.31 10.76
C PRO A 37 -14.62 16.48 9.89
N ASP A 38 -15.36 17.57 10.01
CA ASP A 38 -15.14 18.81 9.29
C ASP A 38 -15.10 19.94 10.31
N PHE A 39 -13.88 20.36 10.62
CA PHE A 39 -13.52 21.44 11.53
C PHE A 39 -12.73 22.53 10.79
N GLU A 40 -12.92 22.67 9.47
CA GLU A 40 -12.21 23.67 8.67
C GLU A 40 -12.43 25.09 9.24
N GLY A 41 -11.32 25.74 9.64
CA GLY A 41 -11.33 27.06 10.25
C GLY A 41 -12.00 27.13 11.62
N ALA A 42 -12.34 26.01 12.25
CA ALA A 42 -13.01 25.99 13.55
C ALA A 42 -12.10 26.55 14.64
N ASP A 43 -12.62 27.48 15.44
CA ASP A 43 -11.98 27.88 16.69
C ASP A 43 -12.43 26.97 17.84
N LEU A 44 -11.85 25.77 17.93
CA LEU A 44 -12.25 24.77 18.93
C LEU A 44 -11.89 25.22 20.35
N HIS A 45 -10.81 25.99 20.52
CA HIS A 45 -10.48 26.54 21.83
C HIS A 45 -11.58 27.47 22.34
N SER A 46 -12.04 28.40 21.50
CA SER A 46 -13.17 29.27 21.84
C SER A 46 -14.47 28.49 22.05
N ALA A 47 -14.77 27.51 21.20
CA ALA A 47 -15.99 26.70 21.33
C ALA A 47 -16.05 25.94 22.67
N PHE A 48 -14.94 25.33 23.11
CA PHE A 48 -14.87 24.63 24.41
C PHE A 48 -14.91 25.60 25.59
N ARG A 49 -14.31 26.78 25.47
CA ARG A 49 -14.41 27.83 26.48
C ARG A 49 -15.84 28.29 26.67
N ASP A 50 -16.52 28.65 25.57
CA ASP A 50 -17.87 29.21 25.60
C ASP A 50 -18.90 28.16 26.09
N ALA A 51 -18.64 26.87 25.82
CA ALA A 51 -19.42 25.76 26.35
C ALA A 51 -19.08 25.38 27.82
N ASN A 52 -18.13 26.07 28.46
CA ASN A 52 -17.59 25.73 29.78
C ASN A 52 -17.12 24.26 29.88
N LYS A 53 -16.40 23.79 28.86
CA LYS A 53 -15.89 22.42 28.72
C LYS A 53 -14.37 22.29 28.79
N LEU A 54 -13.66 23.39 29.11
CA LEU A 54 -12.22 23.35 29.37
C LEU A 54 -11.93 22.62 30.70
N ASP A 55 -10.75 22.02 30.81
CA ASP A 55 -10.27 21.47 32.07
C ASP A 55 -9.91 22.58 33.09
N GLN A 56 -9.48 22.17 34.30
CA GLN A 56 -9.12 23.11 35.37
C GLN A 56 -7.94 24.03 35.02
N GLN A 57 -7.16 23.70 33.98
CA GLN A 57 -6.04 24.48 33.48
C GLN A 57 -6.42 25.30 32.23
N GLY A 58 -7.70 25.32 31.84
CA GLY A 58 -8.16 26.06 30.66
C GLY A 58 -7.85 25.36 29.33
N ARG A 59 -7.63 24.05 29.34
CA ARG A 59 -7.23 23.26 28.16
C ARG A 59 -8.40 22.45 27.61
N ILE A 60 -8.32 22.10 26.32
CA ILE A 60 -9.33 21.26 25.66
C ILE A 60 -9.08 19.77 26.02
N PRO A 61 -9.99 19.06 26.71
CA PRO A 61 -9.74 17.70 27.18
C PRO A 61 -10.03 16.64 26.11
N LEU A 62 -9.10 16.42 25.17
CA LEU A 62 -9.24 15.53 24.01
C LEU A 62 -8.37 14.26 24.08
N THR A 63 -8.10 13.75 25.30
CA THR A 63 -7.27 12.55 25.48
C THR A 63 -7.92 11.33 24.79
N ARG A 64 -7.16 10.59 23.97
CA ARG A 64 -7.62 9.43 23.18
C ARG A 64 -8.71 9.72 22.14
N VAL A 65 -8.88 10.97 21.71
CA VAL A 65 -9.86 11.31 20.68
C VAL A 65 -9.49 10.68 19.32
N ASP A 66 -10.47 10.17 18.59
CA ASP A 66 -10.33 9.75 17.21
C ASP A 66 -10.68 10.90 16.24
N LEU A 67 -9.68 11.69 15.88
CA LEU A 67 -9.75 12.76 14.87
C LEU A 67 -9.16 12.33 13.53
N SER A 68 -9.01 11.02 13.29
CA SER A 68 -8.44 10.54 12.03
C SER A 68 -9.31 10.96 10.83
N GLU A 69 -8.69 11.28 9.69
CA GLU A 69 -9.32 11.84 8.47
C GLU A 69 -9.94 13.25 8.62
N ALA A 70 -9.89 13.87 9.81
CA ALA A 70 -10.54 15.15 10.05
C ALA A 70 -10.02 16.26 9.13
N VAL A 71 -10.91 17.13 8.66
CA VAL A 71 -10.54 18.43 8.10
C VAL A 71 -10.29 19.36 9.28
N LEU A 72 -9.04 19.71 9.53
CA LEU A 72 -8.62 20.65 10.58
C LEU A 72 -7.85 21.84 9.98
N THR A 73 -7.97 22.06 8.67
CA THR A 73 -7.30 23.15 7.97
C THR A 73 -7.66 24.48 8.64
N LYS A 74 -6.64 25.24 9.08
CA LYS A 74 -6.81 26.51 9.84
C LYS A 74 -7.57 26.40 11.17
N ALA A 75 -7.76 25.20 11.71
CA ALA A 75 -8.43 25.02 12.99
C ALA A 75 -7.54 25.49 14.16
N ASN A 76 -8.17 26.00 15.22
CA ASN A 76 -7.51 26.34 16.47
C ASN A 76 -7.69 25.21 17.50
N LEU A 77 -6.61 24.47 17.74
CA LEU A 77 -6.46 23.42 18.76
C LEU A 77 -5.46 23.84 19.84
N ASP A 78 -5.24 25.14 20.04
CA ASP A 78 -4.29 25.65 21.02
C ASP A 78 -4.58 25.11 22.43
N SER A 79 -3.51 24.73 23.12
CA SER A 79 -3.53 24.15 24.47
C SER A 79 -4.39 22.88 24.60
N ALA A 80 -4.73 22.19 23.51
CA ALA A 80 -5.48 20.93 23.59
C ALA A 80 -4.66 19.79 24.21
N VAL A 81 -5.29 18.98 25.05
CA VAL A 81 -4.71 17.74 25.59
C VAL A 81 -5.12 16.58 24.68
N LEU A 82 -4.26 16.26 23.73
CA LEU A 82 -4.42 15.24 22.68
C LEU A 82 -3.56 13.99 22.94
N THR A 83 -3.26 13.70 24.20
CA THR A 83 -2.46 12.53 24.59
C THR A 83 -3.14 11.24 24.09
N ASN A 84 -2.38 10.37 23.41
CA ASN A 84 -2.88 9.15 22.72
C ASN A 84 -3.99 9.40 21.67
N ALA A 85 -4.12 10.61 21.14
CA ALA A 85 -5.10 10.89 20.08
C ALA A 85 -4.73 10.20 18.76
N ASN A 86 -5.75 9.84 17.97
CA ASN A 86 -5.56 9.39 16.60
C ASN A 86 -5.84 10.55 15.63
N LEU A 87 -4.80 11.06 14.97
CA LEU A 87 -4.84 12.10 13.95
C LEU A 87 -4.42 11.56 12.58
N ASP A 88 -4.43 10.23 12.40
CA ASP A 88 -4.06 9.60 11.13
C ASP A 88 -4.87 10.18 9.97
N PHE A 89 -4.21 10.55 8.89
CA PHE A 89 -4.82 11.12 7.68
C PHE A 89 -5.52 12.47 7.87
N ALA A 90 -5.40 13.12 9.03
CA ALA A 90 -5.97 14.44 9.25
C ALA A 90 -5.28 15.51 8.39
N ASP A 91 -6.04 16.50 7.96
CA ASP A 91 -5.53 17.68 7.26
C ASP A 91 -5.42 18.84 8.26
N LEU A 92 -4.21 19.10 8.76
CA LEU A 92 -3.88 20.14 9.74
C LEU A 92 -3.20 21.34 9.05
N THR A 93 -3.37 21.50 7.74
CA THR A 93 -2.74 22.58 6.98
C THR A 93 -3.11 23.94 7.60
N ASP A 94 -2.12 24.77 7.90
CA ASP A 94 -2.31 26.07 8.56
C ASP A 94 -3.03 26.03 9.94
N ALA A 95 -3.18 24.86 10.57
CA ALA A 95 -3.78 24.75 11.90
C ALA A 95 -2.85 25.27 13.00
N THR A 96 -3.40 25.70 14.13
CA THR A 96 -2.61 26.05 15.32
C THR A 96 -2.84 25.05 16.45
N LEU A 97 -1.74 24.55 17.01
CA LEU A 97 -1.68 23.59 18.11
C LEU A 97 -0.71 24.10 19.20
N LEU A 98 -0.65 25.42 19.39
CA LEU A 98 0.28 26.09 20.29
C LEU A 98 0.12 25.56 21.72
N GLY A 99 1.21 25.06 22.31
CA GLY A 99 1.18 24.54 23.69
C GLY A 99 0.31 23.28 23.90
N SER A 100 -0.09 22.59 22.83
CA SER A 100 -0.86 21.34 22.94
C SER A 100 -0.02 20.18 23.49
N ASN A 101 -0.65 19.23 24.16
CA ASN A 101 -0.01 17.97 24.55
C ASN A 101 -0.40 16.86 23.57
N LEU A 102 0.57 16.38 22.79
CA LEU A 102 0.43 15.36 21.75
C LEU A 102 1.17 14.06 22.11
N ALA A 103 1.45 13.84 23.39
CA ALA A 103 2.24 12.68 23.80
C ALA A 103 1.57 11.36 23.38
N ASN A 104 2.32 10.49 22.69
CA ASN A 104 1.84 9.23 22.08
C ASN A 104 0.70 9.40 21.05
N ALA A 105 0.47 10.59 20.50
CA ALA A 105 -0.51 10.77 19.42
C ALA A 105 0.01 10.16 18.10
N SER A 106 -0.91 9.66 17.27
CA SER A 106 -0.63 9.07 15.97
C SER A 106 -0.94 10.05 14.85
N PHE A 107 -0.01 10.27 13.91
CA PHE A 107 -0.14 11.22 12.79
C PHE A 107 0.13 10.56 11.43
N HIS A 108 -0.14 9.26 11.28
CA HIS A 108 0.17 8.54 10.05
C HIS A 108 -0.47 9.23 8.83
N PHE A 109 0.36 9.70 7.89
CA PHE A 109 -0.08 10.42 6.70
C PHE A 109 -0.90 11.70 6.95
N ALA A 110 -0.84 12.29 8.14
CA ALA A 110 -1.43 13.61 8.39
C ALA A 110 -0.66 14.71 7.62
N ASP A 111 -1.36 15.73 7.13
CA ASP A 111 -0.70 16.91 6.52
C ASP A 111 -0.57 18.02 7.55
N LEU A 112 0.67 18.29 7.98
CA LEU A 112 1.05 19.34 8.93
C LEU A 112 1.65 20.57 8.21
N THR A 113 1.42 20.73 6.91
CA THR A 113 1.98 21.84 6.13
C THR A 113 1.61 23.18 6.78
N ARG A 114 2.62 23.93 7.23
CA ARG A 114 2.47 25.23 7.92
C ARG A 114 1.66 25.17 9.23
N ALA A 115 1.47 23.98 9.82
CA ALA A 115 0.85 23.87 11.14
C ALA A 115 1.77 24.49 12.22
N ASN A 116 1.20 25.26 13.15
CA ASN A 116 1.94 25.84 14.27
C ASN A 116 1.97 24.86 15.46
N LEU A 117 3.10 24.18 15.63
CA LEU A 117 3.38 23.26 16.75
C LEU A 117 4.28 23.90 17.82
N THR A 118 4.38 25.23 17.87
CA THR A 118 5.22 25.92 18.86
C THR A 118 4.81 25.49 20.28
N ALA A 119 5.80 25.18 21.13
CA ALA A 119 5.60 24.71 22.50
C ALA A 119 4.73 23.42 22.66
N ALA A 120 4.44 22.68 21.58
CA ALA A 120 3.69 21.44 21.68
C ALA A 120 4.55 20.30 22.27
N GLU A 121 3.96 19.48 23.15
CA GLU A 121 4.63 18.31 23.74
C GLU A 121 4.44 17.07 22.84
N LEU A 122 5.49 16.66 22.14
CA LEU A 122 5.46 15.56 21.15
C LEU A 122 6.15 14.27 21.63
N TRP A 123 6.32 14.07 22.94
CA TRP A 123 7.02 12.89 23.46
C TRP A 123 6.33 11.59 23.00
N LYS A 124 7.07 10.75 22.28
CA LYS A 124 6.60 9.51 21.66
C LYS A 124 5.43 9.68 20.66
N ALA A 125 5.16 10.89 20.19
CA ALA A 125 4.22 11.08 19.09
C ALA A 125 4.74 10.37 17.84
N ASP A 126 3.88 9.60 17.18
CA ASP A 126 4.21 8.93 15.93
C ASP A 126 3.95 9.87 14.75
N LEU A 127 4.93 10.74 14.49
CA LEU A 127 4.94 11.68 13.37
C LEU A 127 5.45 11.03 12.07
N TYR A 128 5.82 9.76 12.11
CA TYR A 128 6.28 9.09 10.91
C TYR A 128 5.06 8.76 10.03
N PRO A 129 5.14 8.96 8.70
CA PRO A 129 4.27 8.18 7.82
C PRO A 129 4.50 6.71 8.19
N PRO A 130 3.48 5.83 8.17
CA PRO A 130 3.59 4.51 8.78
C PRO A 130 4.85 3.84 8.25
N ILE A 131 5.85 3.83 9.14
CA ILE A 131 7.10 3.08 9.07
C ILE A 131 7.70 3.06 7.67
N GLY A 132 8.43 4.12 7.28
CA GLY A 132 9.01 4.11 5.93
C GLY A 132 9.98 5.19 5.51
N MET A 133 10.50 6.07 6.37
CA MET A 133 11.69 6.82 5.92
C MET A 133 12.84 5.82 5.72
N SER A 134 13.42 5.80 4.51
CA SER A 134 14.80 5.37 4.34
C SER A 134 15.61 6.07 5.44
N PRO A 135 16.38 5.34 6.27
CA PRO A 135 17.25 6.00 7.24
C PRO A 135 18.03 7.12 6.53
N LYS A 136 18.37 8.20 7.23
CA LYS A 136 19.26 9.27 6.69
C LYS A 136 20.57 8.71 6.10
N GLN A 137 20.89 7.45 6.42
CA GLN A 137 21.82 6.59 5.70
C GLN A 137 21.02 5.53 4.96
N ASN A 138 20.55 5.86 3.76
CA ASN A 138 20.01 4.86 2.87
C ASN A 138 21.18 3.93 2.52
N PRO A 139 21.11 2.61 2.74
CA PRO A 139 22.13 1.68 2.26
C PRO A 139 22.20 1.63 0.73
N ASP A 140 21.55 2.53 -0.01
CA ASP A 140 21.79 2.75 -1.44
C ASP A 140 23.28 3.09 -1.77
N GLU A 141 24.14 3.30 -0.75
CA GLU A 141 25.61 3.36 -0.88
C GLU A 141 26.35 2.10 -0.35
N THR A 142 25.65 1.01 -0.03
CA THR A 142 26.29 -0.24 0.38
C THR A 142 26.88 -0.96 -0.82
N GLU A 143 28.03 -1.59 -0.57
CA GLU A 143 28.73 -2.50 -1.47
C GLU A 143 27.74 -3.40 -2.24
N PRO A 144 27.95 -3.60 -3.56
CA PRO A 144 27.09 -4.46 -4.36
C PRO A 144 27.08 -5.90 -3.81
N ILE A 145 25.99 -6.62 -4.08
CA ILE A 145 25.93 -8.07 -3.85
C ILE A 145 26.82 -8.73 -4.91
N GLU A 146 27.95 -9.28 -4.49
CA GLU A 146 28.92 -9.94 -5.36
C GLU A 146 28.70 -11.46 -5.38
N THR A 147 28.19 -12.03 -4.27
CA THR A 147 27.91 -13.45 -4.04
C THR A 147 26.67 -13.65 -3.17
N ILE A 148 26.15 -14.89 -3.09
CA ILE A 148 25.04 -15.22 -2.17
C ILE A 148 25.40 -15.01 -0.70
N VAL A 149 26.68 -15.13 -0.34
CA VAL A 149 27.14 -14.99 1.06
C VAL A 149 26.94 -13.56 1.57
N ASP A 150 27.03 -12.57 0.68
CA ASP A 150 26.88 -11.15 1.02
C ASP A 150 25.44 -10.80 1.40
N LEU A 151 24.47 -11.59 0.95
CA LEU A 151 23.04 -11.32 1.09
C LEU A 151 22.58 -11.31 2.56
N LEU A 152 22.98 -12.32 3.34
CA LEU A 152 22.48 -12.51 4.71
C LEU A 152 22.91 -11.37 5.65
N PRO A 153 24.19 -10.95 5.71
CA PRO A 153 24.61 -9.80 6.50
C PRO A 153 23.87 -8.51 6.12
N MET A 154 23.64 -8.27 4.82
CA MET A 154 22.93 -7.09 4.34
C MET A 154 21.46 -7.07 4.81
N ILE A 155 20.75 -8.18 4.66
CA ILE A 155 19.35 -8.29 5.13
C ILE A 155 19.29 -8.17 6.66
N GLN A 156 20.22 -8.78 7.40
CA GLN A 156 20.25 -8.68 8.86
C GLN A 156 20.50 -7.24 9.32
N LYS A 157 21.40 -6.52 8.66
CA LYS A 157 21.65 -5.09 8.93
C LYS A 157 20.38 -4.26 8.74
N ILE A 158 19.61 -4.53 7.68
CA ILE A 158 18.31 -3.89 7.44
C ILE A 158 17.31 -4.26 8.55
N ALA A 159 17.22 -5.54 8.90
CA ALA A 159 16.27 -6.05 9.88
C ALA A 159 16.45 -5.45 11.28
N ASN A 160 17.70 -5.15 11.67
CA ASN A 160 18.03 -4.58 12.98
C ASN A 160 17.44 -3.16 13.21
N TYR A 161 17.03 -2.45 12.15
CA TYR A 161 16.34 -1.16 12.28
C TYR A 161 14.86 -1.28 12.64
N TYR A 162 14.28 -2.48 12.54
CA TYR A 162 12.86 -2.70 12.68
C TYR A 162 12.54 -3.57 13.90
N ASN A 163 11.31 -3.43 14.39
CA ASN A 163 10.80 -4.24 15.48
C ASN A 163 10.33 -5.63 14.98
N ALA A 164 10.01 -6.52 15.92
CA ALA A 164 9.56 -7.89 15.63
C ALA A 164 8.23 -7.99 14.86
N THR A 165 7.47 -6.90 14.73
CA THR A 165 6.19 -6.89 14.00
C THR A 165 6.33 -6.57 12.51
N THR A 166 7.53 -6.20 12.05
CA THR A 166 7.83 -5.99 10.64
C THR A 166 8.10 -7.31 9.93
N LYS A 167 7.50 -7.51 8.76
CA LYS A 167 7.76 -8.63 7.85
C LYS A 167 8.56 -8.14 6.64
N PHE A 168 9.41 -9.00 6.09
CA PHE A 168 10.24 -8.67 4.93
C PHE A 168 9.76 -9.41 3.68
N TYR A 169 9.72 -8.69 2.57
CA TYR A 169 9.44 -9.22 1.24
C TYR A 169 10.46 -8.70 0.26
N PHE A 170 10.65 -9.45 -0.83
CA PHE A 170 11.72 -9.24 -1.77
C PHE A 170 11.21 -9.27 -3.20
N ARG A 171 11.90 -8.56 -4.10
CA ARG A 171 11.67 -8.64 -5.54
C ARG A 171 12.98 -8.46 -6.29
N GLY A 172 13.18 -9.28 -7.30
CA GLY A 172 14.30 -9.15 -8.22
C GLY A 172 13.95 -8.32 -9.45
N GLU A 173 14.87 -7.46 -9.85
CA GLU A 173 14.86 -6.69 -11.08
C GLU A 173 16.15 -7.05 -11.84
N SER A 174 15.99 -7.65 -13.01
CA SER A 174 17.12 -8.11 -13.81
C SER A 174 17.93 -6.97 -14.42
N GLU A 175 17.37 -5.78 -14.60
CA GLU A 175 18.05 -4.60 -15.18
C GLU A 175 17.65 -3.35 -14.42
N CYS A 176 18.59 -2.66 -13.76
CA CYS A 176 18.30 -1.44 -13.01
C CYS A 176 17.62 -0.35 -13.85
N GLY A 177 16.59 0.28 -13.29
CA GLY A 177 15.80 1.33 -13.96
C GLY A 177 14.57 0.80 -14.70
N TRP A 178 14.26 -0.49 -14.51
CA TRP A 178 13.03 -1.12 -14.91
C TRP A 178 11.85 -0.55 -14.15
N ASP A 179 10.74 -0.39 -14.87
CA ASP A 179 9.48 0.09 -14.32
C ASP A 179 8.89 -0.91 -13.32
N LEU A 180 8.99 -0.59 -12.03
CA LEU A 180 8.58 -1.48 -10.94
C LEU A 180 7.06 -1.44 -10.69
N ARG A 181 6.29 -0.68 -11.48
CA ARG A 181 4.83 -0.69 -11.42
C ARG A 181 4.25 -2.07 -11.81
N PRO A 182 3.01 -2.40 -11.40
CA PRO A 182 2.26 -3.55 -11.92
C PRO A 182 2.23 -3.61 -13.45
N SER A 183 2.12 -4.81 -14.03
CA SER A 183 2.22 -5.01 -15.49
C SER A 183 1.16 -4.26 -16.29
N LEU A 184 -0.03 -4.04 -15.70
CA LEU A 184 -1.10 -3.21 -16.26
C LEU A 184 -0.67 -1.75 -16.48
N MET A 185 0.28 -1.27 -15.70
CA MET A 185 0.70 0.13 -15.65
C MET A 185 2.01 0.42 -16.40
N ARG A 186 2.79 -0.62 -16.72
CA ARG A 186 4.03 -0.47 -17.46
C ARG A 186 3.71 0.04 -18.87
N ASN A 187 4.42 1.09 -19.30
CA ASN A 187 4.25 1.83 -20.57
C ASN A 187 3.16 2.92 -20.60
N ALA A 188 2.59 3.34 -19.48
CA ALA A 188 1.92 4.65 -19.42
C ALA A 188 2.99 5.74 -19.60
N ILE A 189 2.92 6.51 -20.70
CA ILE A 189 3.90 7.54 -21.05
C ILE A 189 3.88 8.64 -19.98
N GLU A 190 5.03 9.28 -19.77
CA GLU A 190 5.29 10.31 -18.75
C GLU A 190 4.33 11.52 -18.80
N ASP A 191 3.61 11.69 -19.91
CA ASP A 191 2.50 12.64 -20.07
C ASP A 191 1.15 11.96 -19.75
N TRP A 192 0.71 12.10 -18.50
CA TRP A 192 -0.58 11.62 -18.00
C TRP A 192 -1.81 12.27 -18.67
N SER A 193 -1.61 13.13 -19.67
CA SER A 193 -2.67 13.69 -20.49
C SER A 193 -3.24 12.66 -21.47
N GLU A 194 -2.44 11.73 -21.98
CA GLU A 194 -2.90 10.69 -22.90
C GLU A 194 -1.95 9.48 -22.82
N SER A 195 -2.44 8.32 -22.33
CA SER A 195 -1.98 6.94 -22.65
C SER A 195 -1.88 6.00 -21.43
N ASN A 196 -2.92 5.19 -21.24
CA ASN A 196 -2.84 3.73 -21.18
C ASN A 196 -4.27 3.17 -21.24
N GLU A 197 -4.86 3.11 -22.44
CA GLU A 197 -6.26 2.72 -22.64
C GLU A 197 -6.61 1.37 -21.99
N ILE A 198 -5.65 0.44 -21.92
CA ILE A 198 -5.86 -0.89 -21.36
C ILE A 198 -6.22 -0.89 -19.87
N VAL A 199 -5.80 0.13 -19.10
CA VAL A 199 -6.19 0.29 -17.69
C VAL A 199 -7.70 0.52 -17.56
N LEU A 200 -8.32 1.13 -18.58
CA LEU A 200 -9.75 1.41 -18.59
C LEU A 200 -10.60 0.15 -18.77
N TYR A 201 -10.00 -0.92 -19.29
CA TYR A 201 -10.68 -2.18 -19.63
C TYR A 201 -10.34 -3.31 -18.66
N GLU A 202 -9.88 -3.00 -17.44
CA GLU A 202 -9.42 -4.03 -16.48
C GLU A 202 -10.48 -5.10 -16.20
N ASP A 203 -11.71 -4.71 -15.83
CA ASP A 203 -12.82 -5.63 -15.62
C ASP A 203 -13.19 -6.41 -16.88
N ASP A 204 -13.34 -5.71 -18.02
CA ASP A 204 -13.68 -6.32 -19.31
C ASP A 204 -12.66 -7.39 -19.70
N MET A 205 -11.37 -7.16 -19.46
CA MET A 205 -10.31 -8.13 -19.73
C MET A 205 -10.48 -9.40 -18.89
N LEU A 206 -10.80 -9.26 -17.59
CA LEU A 206 -11.03 -10.42 -16.72
C LEU A 206 -12.28 -11.19 -17.14
N VAL A 207 -13.40 -10.51 -17.35
CA VAL A 207 -14.67 -11.13 -17.77
C VAL A 207 -14.51 -11.86 -19.10
N ASN A 208 -13.80 -11.27 -20.06
CA ASN A 208 -13.51 -11.91 -21.34
C ASN A 208 -12.59 -13.13 -21.21
N LEU A 209 -11.62 -13.10 -20.30
CA LEU A 209 -10.78 -14.27 -20.01
C LEU A 209 -11.61 -15.40 -19.37
N MET A 210 -12.44 -15.07 -18.38
CA MET A 210 -13.35 -16.02 -17.72
C MET A 210 -14.32 -16.66 -18.71
N SER A 211 -14.85 -15.88 -19.65
CA SER A 211 -15.74 -16.38 -20.71
C SER A 211 -15.06 -17.36 -21.67
N ARG A 212 -13.74 -17.22 -21.88
CA ARG A 212 -12.95 -18.10 -22.77
C ARG A 212 -12.43 -19.35 -22.08
N ARG A 213 -12.28 -19.33 -20.75
CA ARG A 213 -11.74 -20.44 -19.94
C ARG A 213 -12.60 -20.70 -18.68
N PRO A 214 -13.92 -20.93 -18.81
CA PRO A 214 -14.83 -21.00 -17.67
C PRO A 214 -14.44 -22.09 -16.66
N ASP A 215 -13.92 -23.22 -17.13
CA ASP A 215 -13.55 -24.36 -16.30
C ASP A 215 -12.45 -24.01 -15.29
N GLU A 216 -11.49 -23.16 -15.67
CA GLU A 216 -10.36 -22.75 -14.82
C GLU A 216 -10.81 -21.81 -13.68
N PHE A 217 -11.91 -21.09 -13.87
CA PHE A 217 -12.48 -20.18 -12.87
C PHE A 217 -13.64 -20.80 -12.08
N THR A 218 -14.01 -22.04 -12.38
CA THR A 218 -15.17 -22.70 -11.76
C THR A 218 -14.96 -22.86 -10.25
N GLY A 219 -15.95 -22.42 -9.47
CA GLY A 219 -15.89 -22.44 -7.99
C GLY A 219 -15.03 -21.35 -7.36
N MET A 220 -14.36 -20.50 -8.14
CA MET A 220 -13.57 -19.38 -7.63
C MET A 220 -14.44 -18.17 -7.34
N THR A 221 -14.74 -17.92 -6.07
CA THR A 221 -15.49 -16.73 -5.64
C THR A 221 -14.59 -15.54 -5.31
N SER A 222 -13.34 -15.79 -4.88
CA SER A 222 -12.39 -14.73 -4.51
C SER A 222 -11.95 -13.91 -5.70
N ALA A 223 -12.20 -12.59 -5.66
CA ALA A 223 -11.73 -11.68 -6.70
C ALA A 223 -10.20 -11.69 -6.81
N LEU A 224 -9.47 -11.70 -5.68
CA LEU A 224 -8.01 -11.77 -5.70
C LEU A 224 -7.53 -13.06 -6.40
N ALA A 225 -8.15 -14.21 -6.10
CA ALA A 225 -7.76 -15.47 -6.72
C ALA A 225 -7.99 -15.46 -8.24
N GLN A 226 -9.10 -14.86 -8.70
CA GLN A 226 -9.37 -14.67 -10.12
C GLN A 226 -8.29 -13.82 -10.81
N TRP A 227 -7.90 -12.69 -10.19
CA TRP A 227 -6.82 -11.84 -10.70
C TRP A 227 -5.46 -12.53 -10.72
N MET A 228 -5.15 -13.31 -9.68
CA MET A 228 -3.90 -14.07 -9.61
C MET A 228 -3.83 -15.14 -10.70
N LEU A 229 -4.92 -15.88 -10.93
CA LEU A 229 -5.00 -16.85 -12.01
C LEU A 229 -4.84 -16.17 -13.37
N ALA A 230 -5.54 -15.05 -13.59
CA ALA A 230 -5.40 -14.29 -14.82
C ALA A 230 -3.96 -13.83 -15.08
N GLN A 231 -3.25 -13.33 -14.06
CA GLN A 231 -1.84 -12.95 -14.16
C GLN A 231 -0.92 -14.15 -14.39
N HIS A 232 -1.23 -15.31 -13.82
CA HIS A 232 -0.49 -16.54 -14.09
C HIS A 232 -0.49 -16.88 -15.58
N HIS A 233 -1.62 -16.66 -16.26
CA HIS A 233 -1.78 -16.83 -17.71
C HIS A 233 -1.36 -15.60 -18.53
N GLY A 234 -0.67 -14.64 -17.92
CA GLY A 234 -0.07 -13.50 -18.61
C GLY A 234 -1.02 -12.32 -18.87
N LEU A 235 -2.22 -12.31 -18.28
CA LEU A 235 -3.06 -11.11 -18.31
C LEU A 235 -2.34 -9.98 -17.55
N LYS A 236 -2.37 -8.77 -18.11
CA LYS A 236 -1.85 -7.60 -17.41
C LYS A 236 -2.79 -7.24 -16.25
N THR A 237 -2.25 -7.11 -15.05
CA THR A 237 -3.03 -6.86 -13.83
C THR A 237 -2.40 -5.77 -12.96
N ARG A 238 -3.17 -5.31 -11.97
CA ARG A 238 -2.72 -4.41 -10.90
C ARG A 238 -1.86 -5.06 -9.82
N LEU A 239 -1.68 -6.39 -9.83
CA LEU A 239 -0.87 -7.04 -8.81
C LEU A 239 0.60 -6.96 -9.19
N LEU A 240 1.45 -6.76 -8.19
CA LEU A 240 2.90 -6.81 -8.36
C LEU A 240 3.48 -7.97 -7.56
N ASP A 241 4.13 -8.89 -8.26
CA ASP A 241 4.72 -10.09 -7.65
C ASP A 241 5.84 -9.74 -6.69
N ILE A 242 5.81 -10.29 -5.49
CA ILE A 242 6.89 -10.23 -4.51
C ILE A 242 7.05 -11.62 -3.88
N THR A 243 8.14 -11.85 -3.15
CA THR A 243 8.42 -13.14 -2.51
C THR A 243 8.89 -12.96 -1.08
N LYS A 244 8.57 -13.92 -0.21
CA LYS A 244 9.15 -14.01 1.14
C LYS A 244 10.58 -14.56 1.13
N ASN A 245 11.01 -15.18 0.03
CA ASN A 245 12.30 -15.83 -0.08
C ASN A 245 13.30 -14.91 -0.81
N PRO A 246 14.34 -14.39 -0.12
CA PRO A 246 15.30 -13.49 -0.74
C PRO A 246 16.13 -14.16 -1.85
N LEU A 247 16.32 -15.49 -1.81
CA LEU A 247 17.03 -16.22 -2.87
C LEU A 247 16.23 -16.29 -4.16
N VAL A 248 14.90 -16.38 -4.07
CA VAL A 248 14.00 -16.34 -5.25
C VAL A 248 14.06 -14.95 -5.90
N ALA A 249 14.06 -13.90 -5.09
CA ALA A 249 14.23 -12.54 -5.61
C ALA A 249 15.64 -12.33 -6.21
N LEU A 250 16.68 -12.86 -5.57
CA LEU A 250 18.04 -12.79 -6.09
C LEU A 250 18.18 -13.53 -7.43
N PHE A 251 17.52 -14.69 -7.58
CA PHE A 251 17.43 -15.40 -8.87
C PHE A 251 16.86 -14.49 -9.96
N HIS A 252 15.69 -13.88 -9.72
CA HIS A 252 15.07 -12.98 -10.71
C HIS A 252 15.90 -11.72 -11.00
N ALA A 253 16.70 -11.25 -10.05
CA ALA A 253 17.62 -10.13 -10.27
C ALA A 253 18.85 -10.49 -11.12
N CYS A 254 19.20 -11.78 -11.18
CA CYS A 254 20.33 -12.29 -11.97
C CYS A 254 19.90 -12.93 -13.29
N GLU A 255 18.63 -13.33 -13.42
CA GLU A 255 18.09 -13.99 -14.60
C GLU A 255 18.17 -13.10 -15.85
N LYS A 256 18.46 -13.73 -17.00
CA LYS A 256 18.57 -13.05 -18.30
C LYS A 256 17.19 -12.70 -18.83
N THR A 257 17.00 -11.46 -19.28
CA THR A 257 15.71 -10.96 -19.80
C THR A 257 15.23 -11.69 -21.06
N LYS A 258 16.15 -12.30 -21.82
CA LYS A 258 15.84 -13.20 -22.95
C LYS A 258 16.80 -14.39 -22.99
N PRO A 259 16.33 -15.60 -23.37
CA PRO A 259 17.21 -16.76 -23.58
C PRO A 259 18.28 -16.42 -24.64
N GLY A 260 19.56 -16.57 -24.28
CA GLY A 260 20.69 -16.31 -25.19
C GLY A 260 21.15 -14.85 -25.33
N ALA A 261 20.49 -13.88 -24.67
CA ALA A 261 21.00 -12.51 -24.58
C ALA A 261 22.05 -12.38 -23.46
N PRO A 262 23.12 -11.60 -23.64
CA PRO A 262 24.02 -11.27 -22.54
C PRO A 262 23.22 -10.55 -21.43
N ALA A 263 23.50 -10.87 -20.16
CA ALA A 263 22.99 -10.11 -19.03
C ALA A 263 23.61 -8.70 -19.10
N LYS A 264 22.98 -7.78 -19.81
CA LYS A 264 23.45 -6.39 -19.88
C LYS A 264 22.90 -5.63 -18.69
N GLY A 265 23.77 -4.87 -18.03
CA GLY A 265 23.40 -3.99 -16.93
C GLY A 265 23.39 -4.65 -15.55
N ASN A 266 23.35 -3.81 -14.53
CA ASN A 266 23.27 -4.24 -13.13
C ASN A 266 21.87 -4.76 -12.82
N GLY A 267 21.79 -5.76 -11.95
CA GLY A 267 20.54 -6.22 -11.37
C GLY A 267 20.24 -5.46 -10.09
N ARG A 268 19.01 -5.58 -9.59
CA ARG A 268 18.61 -4.98 -8.33
C ARG A 268 17.75 -5.94 -7.52
N LEU A 269 18.05 -6.03 -6.24
CA LEU A 269 17.24 -6.71 -5.25
C LEU A 269 16.53 -5.65 -4.41
N HIS A 270 15.20 -5.65 -4.49
CA HIS A 270 14.35 -4.81 -3.66
C HIS A 270 14.04 -5.53 -2.36
N VAL A 271 14.17 -4.82 -1.24
CA VAL A 271 13.77 -5.28 0.09
C VAL A 271 12.67 -4.37 0.62
N PHE A 272 11.52 -4.95 0.91
CA PHE A 272 10.35 -4.26 1.45
C PHE A 272 10.20 -4.63 2.92
N ALA A 273 10.30 -3.64 3.81
CA ALA A 273 10.09 -3.82 5.24
C ALA A 273 8.65 -3.39 5.59
N VAL A 274 7.74 -4.37 5.70
CA VAL A 274 6.30 -4.14 5.75
C VAL A 274 5.75 -4.37 7.17
N PRO A 275 5.07 -3.40 7.79
CA PRO A 275 4.38 -3.61 9.06
C PRO A 275 3.36 -4.75 8.98
N SER A 276 3.26 -5.59 10.00
CA SER A 276 2.30 -6.72 10.02
C SER A 276 0.84 -6.27 9.83
N THR A 277 0.49 -5.04 10.20
CA THR A 277 -0.84 -4.46 10.00
C THR A 277 -1.21 -4.29 8.52
N LEU A 278 -0.22 -4.11 7.63
CA LEU A 278 -0.38 -3.99 6.17
C LEU A 278 -0.22 -5.33 5.44
N VAL A 279 0.07 -6.41 6.17
CA VAL A 279 0.13 -7.76 5.62
C VAL A 279 -1.21 -8.44 5.87
N LYS A 280 -1.89 -8.82 4.80
CA LYS A 280 -3.24 -9.40 4.84
C LYS A 280 -3.25 -10.78 4.21
N SER A 281 -3.99 -11.70 4.82
CA SER A 281 -4.33 -12.98 4.21
C SER A 281 -5.30 -12.78 3.04
N PHE A 282 -5.31 -13.75 2.12
CA PHE A 282 -6.21 -13.76 0.95
C PHE A 282 -7.70 -13.58 1.28
N ASN A 283 -8.13 -13.98 2.49
CA ASN A 283 -9.53 -13.87 2.94
C ASN A 283 -9.82 -12.59 3.74
N SER A 284 -8.88 -11.66 3.87
CA SER A 284 -9.09 -10.39 4.57
C SER A 284 -10.07 -9.48 3.83
N ASP A 285 -10.93 -8.78 4.56
CA ASP A 285 -11.88 -7.81 3.98
C ASP A 285 -11.17 -6.68 3.23
N ALA A 286 -10.04 -6.19 3.74
CA ALA A 286 -9.22 -5.19 3.03
C ALA A 286 -8.78 -5.67 1.62
N ILE A 287 -8.49 -6.96 1.46
CA ILE A 287 -8.08 -7.54 0.18
C ILE A 287 -9.30 -7.69 -0.74
N SER A 288 -10.43 -8.17 -0.22
CA SER A 288 -11.67 -8.24 -1.01
C SER A 288 -12.13 -6.86 -1.46
N ILE A 289 -12.01 -5.84 -0.62
CA ILE A 289 -12.29 -4.43 -0.97
C ILE A 289 -11.44 -4.02 -2.17
N ILE A 290 -10.12 -4.19 -2.09
CA ILE A 290 -9.22 -3.75 -3.15
C ILE A 290 -9.39 -4.55 -4.44
N ALA A 291 -9.49 -5.87 -4.34
CA ALA A 291 -9.57 -6.74 -5.51
C ALA A 291 -10.88 -6.56 -6.29
N ASN A 292 -11.97 -6.17 -5.61
CA ASN A 292 -13.26 -5.90 -6.25
C ASN A 292 -13.39 -4.47 -6.80
N VAL A 293 -12.54 -3.51 -6.40
CA VAL A 293 -12.54 -2.16 -7.01
C VAL A 293 -12.27 -2.22 -8.50
N ALA A 294 -11.43 -3.16 -8.95
CA ALA A 294 -11.15 -3.39 -10.37
C ALA A 294 -12.40 -3.74 -11.20
N LYS A 295 -13.42 -4.31 -10.55
CA LYS A 295 -14.66 -4.77 -11.16
C LYS A 295 -15.79 -3.71 -11.14
N LEU A 296 -15.55 -2.56 -10.52
CA LEU A 296 -16.49 -1.44 -10.59
C LEU A 296 -16.48 -0.82 -11.98
N HIS A 297 -17.59 -0.22 -12.39
CA HIS A 297 -17.60 0.59 -13.61
C HIS A 297 -16.65 1.79 -13.47
N ARG A 298 -16.08 2.24 -14.60
CA ARG A 298 -15.07 3.30 -14.58
C ARG A 298 -15.54 4.57 -13.86
N HIS A 299 -16.75 5.04 -14.12
CA HIS A 299 -17.31 6.22 -13.46
C HIS A 299 -17.40 6.06 -11.92
N GLN A 300 -17.59 4.84 -11.41
CA GLN A 300 -17.60 4.54 -9.98
C GLN A 300 -16.17 4.51 -9.42
N GLN A 301 -15.21 3.92 -10.15
CA GLN A 301 -13.80 3.96 -9.78
C GLN A 301 -13.29 5.42 -9.71
N ASP A 302 -13.63 6.24 -10.71
CA ASP A 302 -13.28 7.67 -10.77
C ASP A 302 -13.96 8.48 -9.66
N ALA A 303 -15.22 8.16 -9.33
CA ALA A 303 -15.92 8.78 -8.23
C ALA A 303 -15.18 8.56 -6.90
N LEU A 304 -14.82 7.30 -6.62
CA LEU A 304 -14.07 6.91 -5.43
C LEU A 304 -12.66 7.52 -5.43
N LEU A 305 -11.89 7.39 -6.51
CA LEU A 305 -10.54 7.95 -6.59
C LEU A 305 -10.52 9.48 -6.42
N GLY A 306 -11.40 10.15 -7.15
CA GLY A 306 -11.49 11.60 -7.21
C GLY A 306 -10.39 12.30 -7.96
N LYS A 307 -9.84 13.36 -7.36
CA LYS A 307 -8.68 14.04 -7.95
C LYS A 307 -7.47 13.13 -7.79
N ARG A 308 -6.84 12.78 -8.92
CA ARG A 308 -5.70 11.86 -9.01
C ARG A 308 -4.50 12.25 -8.11
N CYS A 309 -4.39 13.52 -7.71
CA CYS A 309 -3.33 14.06 -6.85
C CYS A 309 -3.86 14.74 -5.56
N GLY A 310 -4.87 14.16 -4.90
CA GLY A 310 -5.40 14.68 -3.62
C GLY A 310 -4.65 14.15 -2.40
N LEU A 311 -4.66 14.91 -1.29
CA LEU A 311 -4.22 14.44 0.02
C LEU A 311 -4.97 13.16 0.42
N PHE A 312 -4.30 12.19 1.08
CA PHE A 312 -4.93 10.93 1.46
C PHE A 312 -6.23 11.16 2.24
N GLY A 313 -6.22 12.09 3.21
CA GLY A 313 -7.43 12.50 3.94
C GLY A 313 -8.55 13.02 3.05
N TYR A 314 -8.23 13.81 2.01
CA TYR A 314 -9.21 14.27 1.01
C TYR A 314 -9.81 13.11 0.21
N GLN A 315 -9.00 12.11 -0.17
CA GLN A 315 -9.48 10.97 -0.93
C GLN A 315 -10.43 10.11 -0.08
N VAL A 316 -10.07 9.82 1.16
CA VAL A 316 -10.94 9.10 2.11
C VAL A 316 -12.28 9.81 2.30
N ARG A 317 -12.26 11.13 2.50
CA ARG A 317 -13.46 11.98 2.57
C ARG A 317 -14.35 11.81 1.37
N ARG A 318 -13.77 11.97 0.18
CA ARG A 318 -14.52 11.86 -1.06
C ARG A 318 -15.15 10.49 -1.22
N ALA A 319 -14.43 9.43 -0.89
CA ALA A 319 -14.96 8.07 -0.92
C ALA A 319 -16.21 7.93 -0.03
N ASN A 320 -16.19 8.52 1.18
CA ASN A 320 -17.35 8.56 2.06
C ASN A 320 -18.54 9.35 1.47
N GLU A 321 -18.27 10.31 0.58
CA GLU A 321 -19.28 11.11 -0.12
C GLU A 321 -19.80 10.46 -1.42
N GLN A 322 -19.39 9.22 -1.76
CA GLN A 322 -19.81 8.52 -2.98
C GLN A 322 -20.67 7.28 -2.68
N PRO A 323 -21.94 7.45 -2.28
CA PRO A 323 -22.70 6.33 -1.76
C PRO A 323 -23.08 5.25 -2.76
N ALA A 324 -23.32 5.66 -4.01
CA ALA A 324 -23.60 4.72 -5.09
C ALA A 324 -22.40 3.80 -5.38
N ALA A 325 -21.18 4.35 -5.41
CA ALA A 325 -19.99 3.59 -5.72
C ALA A 325 -19.59 2.62 -4.59
N MET A 326 -19.68 3.06 -3.33
CA MET A 326 -19.44 2.16 -2.19
C MET A 326 -20.50 1.06 -2.10
N SER A 327 -21.77 1.37 -2.37
CA SER A 327 -22.84 0.37 -2.38
C SER A 327 -22.61 -0.68 -3.47
N ALA A 328 -22.24 -0.26 -4.69
CA ALA A 328 -21.87 -1.18 -5.76
C ALA A 328 -20.66 -2.05 -5.38
N LEU A 329 -19.66 -1.48 -4.70
CA LEU A 329 -18.51 -2.23 -4.21
C LEU A 329 -18.91 -3.26 -3.14
N CYS A 330 -19.77 -2.89 -2.20
CA CYS A 330 -20.34 -3.79 -1.21
C CYS A 330 -21.09 -4.96 -1.88
N GLN A 331 -21.85 -4.70 -2.95
CA GLN A 331 -22.55 -5.75 -3.70
C GLN A 331 -21.57 -6.74 -4.34
N LEU A 332 -20.50 -6.26 -4.98
CA LEU A 332 -19.44 -7.11 -5.55
C LEU A 332 -18.75 -7.94 -4.46
N ILE A 333 -18.40 -7.33 -3.32
CA ILE A 333 -17.80 -8.05 -2.19
C ILE A 333 -18.77 -9.10 -1.63
N ARG A 334 -20.08 -8.83 -1.59
CA ARG A 334 -21.07 -9.82 -1.12
C ARG A 334 -21.23 -11.02 -2.04
N GLN A 335 -20.96 -10.86 -3.34
CA GLN A 335 -20.89 -12.01 -4.26
C GLN A 335 -19.72 -12.95 -3.89
N GLU A 336 -18.61 -12.38 -3.39
CA GLU A 336 -17.47 -13.15 -2.87
C GLU A 336 -17.71 -13.67 -1.45
N LYS A 337 -18.26 -12.82 -0.56
CA LYS A 337 -18.47 -13.03 0.87
C LYS A 337 -19.90 -12.64 1.26
N PRO A 338 -20.86 -13.58 1.22
CA PRO A 338 -22.27 -13.27 1.51
C PRO A 338 -22.54 -12.66 2.90
N TYR A 339 -21.64 -12.92 3.86
CA TYR A 339 -21.69 -12.39 5.23
C TYR A 339 -21.02 -11.03 5.40
N PHE A 340 -20.51 -10.40 4.33
CA PHE A 340 -19.85 -9.12 4.42
C PHE A 340 -20.81 -8.03 4.92
N GLU A 341 -20.50 -7.47 6.08
CA GLU A 341 -21.19 -6.30 6.62
C GLU A 341 -20.86 -5.08 5.74
N GLU A 342 -21.83 -4.19 5.50
CA GLU A 342 -21.64 -2.91 4.79
C GLU A 342 -20.76 -1.95 5.64
N ARG A 343 -19.50 -2.31 5.84
CA ARG A 343 -18.55 -1.63 6.71
C ARG A 343 -17.21 -1.49 6.01
N ILE A 344 -17.22 -0.89 4.83
CA ILE A 344 -15.98 -0.58 4.11
C ILE A 344 -15.26 0.53 4.88
N ASN A 345 -14.04 0.25 5.33
CA ASN A 345 -13.13 1.31 5.76
C ASN A 345 -12.50 1.94 4.51
N PRO A 346 -12.84 3.19 4.15
CA PRO A 346 -12.34 3.78 2.90
C PRO A 346 -10.83 3.96 2.88
N ARG A 347 -10.16 3.99 4.04
CA ARG A 347 -8.67 3.97 4.10
C ARG A 347 -8.09 2.79 3.34
N ASN A 348 -8.77 1.65 3.35
CA ASN A 348 -8.29 0.45 2.66
C ASN A 348 -8.20 0.67 1.15
N LEU A 349 -9.09 1.47 0.56
CA LEU A 349 -9.01 1.84 -0.86
C LEU A 349 -7.73 2.61 -1.17
N TYR A 350 -7.18 3.28 -0.15
CA TYR A 350 -6.08 4.18 -0.29
C TYR A 350 -4.75 3.63 0.24
N GLN A 351 -4.69 2.37 0.66
CA GLN A 351 -3.47 1.72 1.13
C GLN A 351 -2.93 0.73 0.09
N VAL A 352 -1.62 0.46 0.16
CA VAL A 352 -0.99 -0.67 -0.53
C VAL A 352 -0.77 -1.77 0.50
N PHE A 353 -1.42 -2.91 0.29
CA PHE A 353 -1.26 -4.08 1.16
C PHE A 353 -0.35 -5.12 0.50
N VAL A 354 0.29 -5.93 1.34
CA VAL A 354 0.80 -7.23 0.93
C VAL A 354 -0.33 -8.26 1.10
N ALA A 355 -0.74 -8.87 -0.01
CA ALA A 355 -1.66 -10.00 0.00
C ALA A 355 -0.87 -11.32 0.01
N GLU A 356 -1.07 -12.10 1.07
CA GLU A 356 -0.55 -13.47 1.14
C GLU A 356 -1.60 -14.44 0.57
N PRO A 357 -1.34 -15.03 -0.60
CA PRO A 357 -2.29 -15.89 -1.28
C PRO A 357 -2.50 -17.21 -0.54
N GLN A 358 -3.62 -17.87 -0.83
CA GLN A 358 -3.72 -19.30 -0.57
C GLN A 358 -2.72 -20.04 -1.46
N LEU A 359 -1.98 -20.98 -0.87
CA LEU A 359 -0.95 -21.78 -1.55
C LEU A 359 -1.54 -22.88 -2.46
N SER A 360 -2.52 -22.53 -3.29
CA SER A 360 -3.25 -23.46 -4.16
C SER A 360 -2.48 -23.85 -5.43
N SER A 361 -1.59 -22.97 -5.93
CA SER A 361 -0.76 -23.23 -7.11
C SER A 361 0.64 -23.67 -6.74
N GLU A 362 1.20 -24.64 -7.48
CA GLU A 362 2.57 -25.13 -7.30
C GLU A 362 3.61 -24.02 -7.49
N ARG A 363 3.39 -23.12 -8.45
CA ARG A 363 4.27 -21.98 -8.71
C ARG A 363 4.32 -21.02 -7.53
N ILE A 364 3.17 -20.71 -6.94
CA ILE A 364 3.07 -19.80 -5.79
C ILE A 364 3.78 -20.42 -4.57
N ARG A 365 3.60 -21.73 -4.34
CA ARG A 365 4.32 -22.48 -3.30
C ARG A 365 5.83 -22.43 -3.51
N ALA A 366 6.29 -22.78 -4.70
CA ALA A 366 7.70 -22.82 -5.05
C ALA A 366 8.41 -21.46 -4.85
N GLN A 367 7.72 -20.38 -5.20
CA GLN A 367 8.29 -19.04 -5.11
C GLN A 367 8.09 -18.38 -3.74
N SER A 368 7.38 -19.01 -2.79
CA SER A 368 6.91 -18.34 -1.56
C SER A 368 6.26 -16.98 -1.86
N GLY A 369 5.41 -16.97 -2.89
CA GLY A 369 4.89 -15.77 -3.53
C GLY A 369 3.91 -14.99 -2.66
N ALA A 370 3.96 -13.68 -2.77
CA ALA A 370 2.99 -12.72 -2.25
C ALA A 370 2.78 -11.61 -3.28
N PHE A 371 1.79 -10.74 -3.06
CA PHE A 371 1.47 -9.68 -4.03
C PHE A 371 1.35 -8.34 -3.34
N LEU A 372 1.85 -7.29 -3.97
CA LEU A 372 1.45 -5.92 -3.64
C LEU A 372 0.16 -5.59 -4.37
N VAL A 373 -0.82 -5.09 -3.62
CA VAL A 373 -2.17 -4.82 -4.11
C VAL A 373 -2.63 -3.44 -3.66
N SER A 374 -3.15 -2.66 -4.61
CA SER A 374 -3.73 -1.31 -4.41
C SER A 374 -5.05 -1.20 -5.16
N ALA A 375 -6.00 -0.40 -4.63
CA ALA A 375 -7.28 -0.16 -5.30
C ALA A 375 -7.13 0.75 -6.52
N PHE A 376 -6.16 1.66 -6.50
CA PHE A 376 -5.95 2.66 -7.53
C PHE A 376 -4.52 2.64 -8.03
N HIS A 377 -4.39 2.82 -9.34
CA HIS A 377 -3.14 2.68 -10.08
C HIS A 377 -2.25 3.92 -9.88
N GLU A 378 -2.82 5.10 -9.65
CA GLU A 378 -2.14 6.41 -9.54
C GLU A 378 -1.17 6.54 -8.34
N ARG A 379 -0.83 5.44 -7.68
CA ARG A 379 -0.03 5.33 -6.46
C ARG A 379 1.37 4.76 -6.66
N PHE A 380 1.66 4.17 -7.82
CA PHE A 380 2.98 3.62 -8.09
C PHE A 380 3.79 4.62 -8.93
N GLU A 381 4.87 5.16 -8.37
CA GLU A 381 5.89 5.87 -9.14
C GLU A 381 6.81 4.86 -9.84
N ARG A 382 7.42 5.27 -10.96
CA ARG A 382 8.24 4.40 -11.84
C ARG A 382 9.35 3.66 -11.09
N ASP A 383 10.09 4.39 -10.27
CA ASP A 383 11.27 3.88 -9.54
C ASP A 383 11.02 3.68 -8.04
N GLU A 384 9.83 4.03 -7.56
CA GLU A 384 9.42 3.91 -6.17
C GLU A 384 7.97 3.42 -6.11
N VAL A 385 7.84 2.12 -5.88
CA VAL A 385 6.55 1.39 -5.90
C VAL A 385 5.56 1.87 -4.85
N LEU A 386 5.95 2.78 -3.98
CA LEU A 386 5.28 2.99 -2.72
C LEU A 386 5.11 4.44 -2.37
N LYS A 387 5.13 5.40 -3.29
CA LYS A 387 4.89 6.79 -2.90
C LYS A 387 3.40 7.11 -2.88
N VAL A 388 2.83 7.29 -1.68
CA VAL A 388 1.56 8.00 -1.54
C VAL A 388 1.88 9.48 -1.41
N ASN A 389 1.35 10.32 -2.29
CA ASN A 389 1.21 11.78 -2.13
C ASN A 389 2.47 12.56 -1.64
N LYS A 390 3.06 13.40 -2.52
CA LYS A 390 4.29 14.17 -2.24
C LYS A 390 5.53 13.30 -1.94
N GLY A 391 5.55 12.05 -2.41
CA GLY A 391 6.74 11.20 -2.30
C GLY A 391 6.93 10.48 -0.98
N ILE A 392 5.85 10.25 -0.21
CA ILE A 392 5.92 9.54 1.06
C ILE A 392 5.82 8.02 0.82
N PRO A 393 6.88 7.23 1.09
CA PRO A 393 6.84 5.77 0.98
C PRO A 393 5.77 5.14 1.92
N VAL A 394 4.95 4.19 1.40
CA VAL A 394 3.91 3.42 2.13
C VAL A 394 4.56 2.55 3.20
N TYR A 395 5.75 2.04 2.90
CA TYR A 395 6.63 1.37 3.84
C TYR A 395 8.07 1.42 3.31
N ALA A 396 9.05 1.15 4.18
CA ALA A 396 10.47 1.25 3.82
C ALA A 396 10.86 0.28 2.69
N HIS A 397 11.63 0.83 1.74
CA HIS A 397 12.08 0.16 0.52
C HIS A 397 13.58 0.37 0.34
N TYR A 398 14.34 -0.72 0.35
CA TYR A 398 15.79 -0.71 0.13
C TYR A 398 16.12 -1.32 -1.23
N LYS A 399 17.15 -0.77 -1.89
CA LYS A 399 17.60 -1.19 -3.22
C LYS A 399 19.05 -1.67 -3.13
N LEU A 400 19.24 -2.98 -3.16
CA LEU A 400 20.58 -3.58 -3.19
C LEU A 400 20.98 -3.84 -4.64
N THR A 401 22.16 -3.38 -5.04
CA THR A 401 22.63 -3.51 -6.44
C THR A 401 23.42 -4.80 -6.62
N ILE A 402 23.26 -5.44 -7.78
CA ILE A 402 24.03 -6.61 -8.20
C ILE A 402 24.79 -6.24 -9.46
N SER A 403 26.12 -6.30 -9.40
CA SER A 403 26.99 -6.01 -10.55
C SER A 403 26.72 -7.01 -11.69
N GLY A 404 26.58 -6.51 -12.92
CA GLY A 404 26.18 -7.33 -14.07
C GLY A 404 27.10 -8.52 -14.35
N ASP A 405 28.41 -8.36 -14.09
CA ASP A 405 29.46 -9.38 -14.20
C ASP A 405 29.38 -10.47 -13.13
N ARG A 406 28.65 -10.23 -12.02
CA ARG A 406 28.46 -11.19 -10.93
C ARG A 406 27.23 -12.08 -11.08
N LYS A 407 26.28 -11.71 -11.92
CA LYS A 407 25.01 -12.44 -12.10
C LYS A 407 25.18 -13.92 -12.41
N ASP A 408 26.04 -14.26 -13.37
CA ASP A 408 26.30 -15.67 -13.73
C ASP A 408 26.97 -16.46 -12.58
N THR A 409 27.79 -15.79 -11.75
CA THR A 409 28.38 -16.40 -10.56
C THR A 409 27.32 -16.70 -9.50
N ILE A 410 26.44 -15.74 -9.24
CA ILE A 410 25.34 -15.87 -8.29
C ILE A 410 24.35 -16.96 -8.75
N LEU A 411 24.01 -17.02 -10.04
CA LEU A 411 23.14 -18.08 -10.58
C LEU A 411 23.71 -19.48 -10.35
N LYS A 412 25.03 -19.68 -10.55
CA LYS A 412 25.68 -20.96 -10.25
C LYS A 412 25.65 -21.32 -8.77
N GLN A 413 25.81 -20.32 -7.89
CA GLN A 413 25.71 -20.54 -6.44
C GLN A 413 24.25 -20.88 -6.03
N LEU A 414 23.25 -20.28 -6.69
CA LEU A 414 21.83 -20.54 -6.43
C LEU A 414 21.44 -21.95 -6.85
N GLU A 415 22.01 -22.44 -7.96
CA GLU A 415 21.85 -23.81 -8.43
C GLU A 415 22.33 -24.84 -7.39
N LEU A 416 23.44 -24.58 -6.69
CA LEU A 416 23.92 -25.43 -5.58
C LEU A 416 22.92 -25.50 -4.40
N LEU A 417 22.09 -24.48 -4.24
CA LEU A 417 21.03 -24.42 -3.23
C LEU A 417 19.67 -24.89 -3.78
N ASN A 418 19.66 -25.50 -4.97
CA ASN A 418 18.45 -25.94 -5.65
C ASN A 418 17.44 -24.81 -5.92
N VAL A 419 17.94 -23.60 -6.20
CA VAL A 419 17.16 -22.45 -6.64
C VAL A 419 17.40 -22.25 -8.14
N THR A 420 16.65 -22.98 -8.95
CA THR A 420 16.75 -22.99 -10.41
C THR A 420 15.44 -22.58 -11.08
N ARG A 421 15.46 -22.34 -12.40
CA ARG A 421 14.24 -22.05 -13.17
C ARG A 421 13.22 -23.20 -13.08
N GLU A 422 13.68 -24.45 -13.09
CA GLU A 422 12.84 -25.64 -12.96
C GLU A 422 12.13 -25.69 -11.60
N THR A 423 12.87 -25.44 -10.52
CA THR A 423 12.30 -25.50 -9.16
C THR A 423 11.33 -24.35 -8.89
N LEU A 424 11.55 -23.18 -9.50
CA LEU A 424 10.70 -22.00 -9.32
C LEU A 424 9.47 -21.99 -10.24
N PHE A 425 9.54 -22.70 -11.35
CA PHE A 425 8.45 -22.86 -12.31
C PHE A 425 8.28 -24.36 -12.58
N PRO A 426 7.52 -25.11 -11.75
CA PRO A 426 7.45 -26.57 -11.83
C PRO A 426 6.60 -27.12 -13.01
N GLY A 427 6.47 -26.38 -14.11
CA GLY A 427 5.74 -26.79 -15.30
C GLY A 427 6.51 -27.77 -16.20
N LEU A 428 5.78 -28.49 -17.05
CA LEU A 428 6.38 -29.37 -18.06
C LEU A 428 7.25 -28.58 -19.04
N ASP A 429 6.80 -27.39 -19.44
CA ASP A 429 7.49 -26.54 -20.42
C ASP A 429 8.86 -26.08 -19.92
N SER A 430 8.94 -25.58 -18.68
CA SER A 430 10.19 -25.16 -18.05
C SER A 430 11.13 -26.33 -17.78
N SER A 431 10.59 -27.49 -17.40
CA SER A 431 11.37 -28.72 -17.23
C SER A 431 11.97 -29.16 -18.57
N ALA A 432 11.19 -29.13 -19.65
CA ALA A 432 11.65 -29.49 -21.00
C ALA A 432 12.71 -28.50 -21.55
N GLU A 433 12.53 -27.20 -21.33
CA GLU A 433 13.51 -26.16 -21.68
C GLU A 433 14.86 -26.42 -21.02
N SER A 434 14.87 -26.72 -19.73
CA SER A 434 16.10 -26.90 -18.95
C SER A 434 16.80 -28.23 -19.25
N VAL A 435 16.04 -29.33 -19.41
CA VAL A 435 16.59 -30.60 -19.93
C VAL A 435 17.28 -30.35 -21.27
N THR A 436 16.62 -29.66 -22.20
CA THR A 436 17.20 -29.34 -23.52
C THR A 436 18.49 -28.52 -23.39
N ALA A 437 18.52 -27.53 -22.50
CA ALA A 437 19.71 -26.72 -22.24
C ALA A 437 20.89 -27.55 -21.70
N SER A 438 20.63 -28.48 -20.77
CA SER A 438 21.66 -29.35 -20.19
C SER A 438 22.34 -30.25 -21.23
N TYR A 439 21.57 -30.80 -22.18
CA TYR A 439 22.13 -31.64 -23.26
C TYR A 439 22.85 -30.82 -24.32
N ARG A 440 22.41 -29.57 -24.61
CA ARG A 440 23.17 -28.64 -25.47
C ARG A 440 24.54 -28.30 -24.89
N ALA A 441 24.61 -28.06 -23.57
CA ALA A 441 25.87 -27.79 -22.90
C ALA A 441 26.84 -28.99 -22.99
N ARG A 442 26.34 -30.22 -22.84
CA ARG A 442 27.12 -31.46 -23.00
C ARG A 442 27.58 -31.74 -24.43
N ALA A 443 26.85 -31.27 -25.44
CA ALA A 443 27.22 -31.45 -26.84
C ALA A 443 28.28 -30.45 -27.33
N ASN A 444 28.46 -29.34 -26.62
CA ASN A 444 29.36 -28.24 -26.98
C ASN A 444 30.65 -28.18 -26.13
N GLY A 445 30.80 -29.04 -25.12
CA GLY A 445 32.00 -29.22 -24.32
C GLY A 445 32.60 -30.59 -24.57
#